data_AF-V4B695-F1
#
_entry.id   AF-V4B695-F1
#
_cell.length_a   1.000
_cell.length_b   1.000
_cell.length_c   1.000
_cell.angle_alpha   90.00
_cell.angle_beta   90.00
_cell.angle_gamma   90.00
#
_symmetry.space_group_name_H-M   'P 1'
#
loop_
_entity.id
_entity.type
_entity.pdbx_description
1 polymer ?
#
loop_
_entity_poly.entity_id
_entity_poly.type
_entity_poly.pdbx_seq_one_letter_code
_entity_poly.pdbx_strand_id
1 'polypeptide(L)'
;MKDKKITDLPADVLLKIFCYLDFKSLQNVACVNSNWSFVCSLETLWKRLCMTANDDALKYIYKSRINGLSWKESYVFNYRPNLIRRKWNEGFVSNIEQFEDLPAITMCKMDAEEWGAIFEQEERR
;
A
#
# COMPACT_ATOMS: atom_id res chain seq x y z
N MET A 1 -32.78 15.91 18.56
CA MET A 1 -31.95 15.96 17.34
C MET A 1 -31.12 14.69 17.33
N LYS A 2 -31.31 13.75 16.39
CA LYS A 2 -30.47 12.54 16.34
C LYS A 2 -29.11 12.93 15.79
N ASP A 3 -28.04 12.64 16.52
CA ASP A 3 -26.67 12.84 16.03
C ASP A 3 -26.47 11.99 14.78
N LYS A 4 -26.22 12.65 13.65
CA LYS A 4 -25.84 11.97 12.40
C LYS A 4 -24.47 11.35 12.61
N LYS A 5 -24.40 10.03 12.58
CA LYS A 5 -23.13 9.31 12.71
C LYS A 5 -22.54 9.09 11.32
N ILE A 6 -21.22 8.97 11.24
CA ILE A 6 -20.53 8.61 9.98
C ILE A 6 -21.06 7.27 9.44
N THR A 7 -21.61 6.41 10.30
CA THR A 7 -22.29 5.16 9.90
C THR A 7 -23.52 5.38 9.02
N ASP A 8 -24.10 6.57 9.03
CA ASP A 8 -25.31 6.92 8.28
C ASP A 8 -24.99 7.51 6.90
N LEU A 9 -23.70 7.65 6.56
CA LEU A 9 -23.26 8.16 5.26
C LEU A 9 -23.52 7.12 4.15
N PRO A 10 -23.93 7.57 2.94
CA PRO A 10 -24.02 6.69 1.78
C PRO A 10 -22.69 6.02 1.46
N ALA A 11 -22.76 4.79 0.93
CA ALA A 11 -21.57 4.00 0.56
C ALA A 11 -20.63 4.76 -0.39
N ASP A 12 -21.16 5.55 -1.33
CA ASP A 12 -20.34 6.36 -2.26
C ASP A 12 -19.53 7.45 -1.56
N VAL A 13 -20.08 8.03 -0.48
CA VAL A 13 -19.38 9.04 0.33
C VAL A 13 -18.29 8.37 1.15
N LEU A 14 -18.60 7.23 1.78
CA LEU A 14 -17.62 6.43 2.51
C LEU A 14 -16.49 5.97 1.59
N LEU A 15 -16.78 5.53 0.37
CA LEU A 15 -15.78 5.12 -0.61
C LEU A 15 -14.80 6.26 -0.93
N LYS A 16 -15.30 7.49 -1.12
CA LYS A 16 -14.45 8.66 -1.34
C LYS A 16 -13.57 8.95 -0.12
N ILE A 17 -14.12 8.90 1.08
CA ILE A 17 -13.36 9.11 2.33
C ILE A 17 -12.27 8.03 2.47
N PHE A 18 -12.62 6.77 2.23
CA PHE A 18 -11.69 5.65 2.39
C PHE A 18 -10.54 5.68 1.37
N CYS A 19 -10.71 6.33 0.22
CA CYS A 19 -9.62 6.55 -0.73
C CYS A 19 -8.48 7.44 -0.19
N TYR A 20 -8.71 8.18 0.91
CA TYR A 20 -7.69 9.01 1.55
C TYR A 20 -7.01 8.33 2.75
N LEU A 21 -7.42 7.11 3.09
CA LEU A 21 -6.88 6.38 4.23
C LEU A 21 -5.66 5.56 3.84
N ASP A 22 -4.70 5.45 4.75
CA ASP A 22 -3.60 4.51 4.60
C ASP A 22 -4.08 3.06 4.82
N PHE A 23 -3.25 2.10 4.42
CA PHE A 23 -3.60 0.68 4.54
C PHE A 23 -3.95 0.27 5.96
N LYS A 24 -3.24 0.79 6.96
CA LYS A 24 -3.48 0.42 8.36
C LYS A 24 -4.83 0.94 8.85
N SER A 25 -5.18 2.17 8.48
CA SER A 25 -6.47 2.78 8.76
C SER A 25 -7.60 2.02 8.05
N LEU A 26 -7.39 1.58 6.80
CA LEU A 26 -8.32 0.74 6.06
C LEU A 26 -8.62 -0.60 6.74
N GLN A 27 -7.59 -1.24 7.32
CA GLN A 27 -7.79 -2.44 8.13
C GLN A 27 -8.67 -2.16 9.35
N ASN A 28 -8.47 -1.03 10.02
CA ASN A 28 -9.26 -0.64 11.18
C ASN A 28 -10.71 -0.31 10.79
N VAL A 29 -10.95 0.47 9.73
CA VAL A 29 -12.32 0.83 9.30
C VAL A 29 -13.11 -0.39 8.81
N ALA A 30 -12.45 -1.39 8.22
CA ALA A 30 -13.10 -2.64 7.83
C ALA A 30 -13.67 -3.43 9.02
N CYS A 31 -13.16 -3.20 10.25
CA CYS A 31 -13.62 -3.87 11.46
C CYS A 31 -14.71 -3.11 12.23
N VAL A 32 -15.10 -1.91 11.79
CA VAL A 32 -16.03 -1.05 12.57
C VAL A 32 -17.47 -1.55 12.51
N ASN A 33 -17.99 -1.83 11.32
CA ASN A 33 -19.35 -2.36 11.11
C ASN A 33 -19.47 -3.02 9.72
N SER A 34 -20.60 -3.69 9.47
CA SER A 34 -20.86 -4.41 8.20
C SER A 34 -20.90 -3.50 6.96
N ASN A 35 -21.45 -2.29 7.07
CA ASN A 35 -21.48 -1.34 5.95
C ASN A 35 -20.05 -0.87 5.57
N TRP A 36 -19.22 -0.56 6.54
CA TRP A 36 -17.83 -0.13 6.31
C TRP A 36 -16.98 -1.28 5.81
N SER A 37 -17.17 -2.48 6.35
CA SER A 37 -16.57 -3.71 5.84
C SER A 37 -16.96 -3.95 4.38
N PHE A 38 -18.23 -3.72 4.01
CA PHE A 38 -18.70 -3.84 2.64
C PHE A 38 -17.98 -2.84 1.73
N VAL A 39 -17.93 -1.55 2.09
CA VAL A 39 -17.18 -0.55 1.31
C VAL A 39 -15.69 -0.92 1.18
N CYS A 40 -15.08 -1.46 2.23
CA CYS A 40 -13.69 -1.96 2.21
C CYS A 40 -13.49 -3.24 1.39
N SER A 41 -14.56 -3.91 0.96
CA SER A 41 -14.51 -5.06 0.03
C SER A 41 -14.70 -4.67 -1.43
N LEU A 42 -15.11 -3.43 -1.73
CA LEU A 42 -15.37 -3.00 -3.10
C LEU A 42 -14.08 -2.91 -3.92
N GLU A 43 -14.03 -3.61 -5.05
CA GLU A 43 -12.90 -3.55 -6.00
C GLU A 43 -12.62 -2.12 -6.48
N THR A 44 -13.65 -1.27 -6.57
CA THR A 44 -13.50 0.13 -6.98
C THR A 44 -12.67 0.96 -6.01
N LEU A 45 -12.72 0.67 -4.70
CA LEU A 45 -11.88 1.32 -3.69
C LEU A 45 -10.41 0.95 -3.92
N TRP A 46 -10.11 -0.34 -3.98
CA TRP A 46 -8.73 -0.83 -4.13
C TRP A 46 -8.12 -0.43 -5.47
N LYS A 47 -8.91 -0.44 -6.55
CA LYS A 47 -8.48 0.08 -7.84
C LYS A 47 -8.06 1.55 -7.72
N ARG A 48 -8.85 2.40 -7.07
CA ARG A 48 -8.50 3.83 -6.89
C ARG A 48 -7.23 4.00 -6.07
N LEU A 49 -7.09 3.26 -4.96
CA LEU A 49 -5.90 3.29 -4.12
C LEU A 49 -4.63 2.85 -4.87
N CYS A 50 -4.73 1.84 -5.74
CA CYS A 50 -3.62 1.47 -6.61
C CYS A 50 -3.25 2.59 -7.59
N MET A 51 -4.25 3.26 -8.20
CA MET A 51 -4.01 4.32 -9.17
C MET A 51 -3.42 5.60 -8.57
N THR A 52 -3.54 5.79 -7.26
CA THR A 52 -2.87 6.89 -6.54
C THR A 52 -1.42 6.57 -6.15
N ALA A 53 -0.96 5.34 -6.35
CA ALA A 53 0.43 4.98 -6.11
C ALA A 53 1.34 5.58 -7.21
N ASN A 54 2.63 5.78 -6.92
CA ASN A 54 3.60 6.22 -7.92
C ASN A 54 3.81 5.15 -9.02
N ASP A 55 4.36 5.56 -10.17
CA ASP A 55 4.52 4.70 -11.35
C ASP A 55 5.33 3.42 -11.03
N ASP A 56 6.37 3.53 -10.22
CA ASP A 56 7.18 2.40 -9.79
C ASP A 56 6.37 1.36 -8.99
N ALA A 57 5.59 1.80 -8.00
CA ALA A 57 4.72 0.92 -7.22
C ALA A 57 3.60 0.31 -8.09
N LEU A 58 3.08 1.08 -9.05
CA LEU A 58 2.00 0.67 -9.92
C LEU A 58 2.44 -0.47 -10.87
N LYS A 59 3.69 -0.48 -11.35
CA LYS A 59 4.28 -1.56 -12.15
C LYS A 59 4.13 -2.93 -11.46
N TYR A 60 4.47 -3.03 -10.18
CA TYR A 60 4.39 -4.29 -9.44
C TYR A 60 2.96 -4.72 -9.15
N ILE A 61 2.07 -3.76 -8.90
CA ILE A 61 0.64 -4.01 -8.77
C ILE A 61 0.09 -4.59 -10.08
N TYR A 62 0.45 -4.06 -11.24
CA TYR A 62 0.03 -4.62 -12.52
C TYR A 62 0.59 -6.02 -12.78
N LYS A 63 1.85 -6.30 -12.41
CA LYS A 63 2.43 -7.65 -12.46
C LYS A 63 1.55 -8.64 -11.67
N SER A 64 1.13 -8.27 -10.45
CA SER A 64 0.20 -9.07 -9.64
C SER A 64 -1.19 -9.24 -10.27
N ARG A 65 -1.72 -8.18 -10.90
CA ARG A 65 -3.01 -8.24 -11.61
C ARG A 65 -2.98 -9.19 -12.81
N ILE A 66 -1.90 -9.18 -13.58
CA ILE A 66 -1.68 -10.10 -14.71
C ILE A 66 -1.64 -11.55 -14.21
N ASN A 67 -1.09 -11.78 -13.03
CA ASN A 67 -1.07 -13.09 -12.37
C ASN A 67 -2.42 -13.51 -11.78
N GLY A 68 -3.50 -12.75 -12.03
CA GLY A 68 -4.87 -13.13 -11.67
C GLY A 68 -5.36 -12.63 -10.31
N LEU A 69 -4.56 -11.89 -9.56
CA LEU A 69 -4.99 -11.33 -8.26
C LEU A 69 -6.00 -10.19 -8.45
N SER A 70 -6.97 -10.05 -7.54
CA SER A 70 -7.89 -8.89 -7.44
C SER A 70 -7.15 -7.57 -7.20
N TRP A 71 -7.82 -6.42 -7.31
CA TRP A 71 -7.19 -5.14 -6.95
C TRP A 71 -6.80 -5.10 -5.48
N LYS A 72 -7.67 -5.63 -4.60
CA LYS A 72 -7.38 -5.74 -3.17
C LYS A 72 -6.16 -6.62 -2.91
N GLU A 73 -6.15 -7.83 -3.45
CA GLU A 73 -5.03 -8.76 -3.24
C GLU A 73 -3.74 -8.19 -3.80
N SER A 74 -3.77 -7.58 -4.99
CA SER A 74 -2.59 -6.94 -5.59
C SER A 74 -2.07 -5.78 -4.73
N TYR A 75 -2.95 -4.94 -4.20
CA TYR A 75 -2.55 -3.86 -3.30
C TYR A 75 -1.92 -4.41 -2.02
N VAL A 76 -2.59 -5.36 -1.36
CA VAL A 76 -2.13 -5.94 -0.08
C VAL A 76 -0.80 -6.68 -0.26
N PHE A 77 -0.69 -7.49 -1.31
CA PHE A 77 0.52 -8.26 -1.62
C PHE A 77 1.73 -7.34 -1.83
N ASN A 78 1.54 -6.22 -2.53
CA ASN A 78 2.61 -5.29 -2.86
C ASN A 78 2.79 -4.17 -1.81
N TYR A 79 1.95 -4.06 -0.78
CA TYR A 79 2.00 -2.95 0.16
C TYR A 79 3.36 -2.84 0.89
N ARG A 80 3.79 -3.93 1.54
CA ARG A 80 5.07 -3.95 2.25
C ARG A 80 6.25 -3.84 1.29
N PRO A 81 6.30 -4.57 0.15
CA PRO A 81 7.36 -4.37 -0.81
C PRO A 81 7.48 -2.94 -1.35
N ASN A 82 6.37 -2.33 -1.75
CA ASN A 82 6.34 -0.95 -2.23
C ASN A 82 6.80 0.05 -1.15
N LEU A 83 6.42 -0.18 0.12
CA LEU A 83 6.88 0.66 1.23
C LEU A 83 8.39 0.57 1.43
N ILE A 84 8.96 -0.64 1.41
CA ILE A 84 10.42 -0.85 1.54
C ILE A 84 11.14 -0.18 0.37
N ARG A 85 10.70 -0.44 -0.86
CA ARG A 85 11.27 0.15 -2.07
C ARG A 85 11.28 1.66 -2.01
N ARG A 86 10.15 2.28 -1.62
CA ARG A 86 10.07 3.73 -1.45
C ARG A 86 11.09 4.24 -0.43
N LYS A 87 11.22 3.59 0.73
CA LYS A 87 12.19 3.99 1.76
C LYS A 87 13.64 3.93 1.27
N TRP A 88 14.01 2.87 0.56
CA TRP A 88 15.32 2.77 -0.08
C TRP A 88 15.51 3.90 -1.10
N ASN A 89 14.53 4.12 -1.99
CA ASN A 89 14.60 5.17 -3.00
C ASN A 89 14.63 6.59 -2.41
N GLU A 90 14.06 6.80 -1.22
CA GLU A 90 14.15 8.05 -0.47
C GLU A 90 15.51 8.22 0.24
N GLY A 91 16.37 7.20 0.24
CA GLY A 91 17.68 7.20 0.88
C GLY A 91 17.67 6.90 2.37
N PHE A 92 16.57 6.33 2.89
CA PHE A 92 16.42 6.01 4.31
C PHE A 92 17.43 4.95 4.79
N VAL A 93 18.07 4.25 3.84
CA VAL A 93 19.03 3.17 4.08
C VAL A 93 20.38 3.48 3.41
N SER A 94 20.60 4.75 3.01
CA SER A 94 21.87 5.20 2.42
C SER A 94 22.91 5.54 3.50
N ASN A 95 24.19 5.50 3.12
CA ASN A 95 25.34 5.88 3.96
C ASN A 95 25.46 5.08 5.27
N ILE A 96 25.15 3.80 5.22
CA ILE A 96 25.31 2.91 6.38
C ILE A 96 26.77 2.49 6.48
N GLU A 97 27.45 2.94 7.55
CA GLU A 97 28.84 2.61 7.81
C GLU A 97 28.99 1.26 8.51
N GLN A 98 28.03 0.90 9.38
CA GLN A 98 28.05 -0.33 10.18
C GLN A 98 26.72 -1.06 10.14
N PHE A 99 26.74 -2.38 10.36
CA PHE A 99 25.53 -3.19 10.34
C PHE A 99 24.51 -2.73 11.38
N GLU A 100 24.96 -2.23 12.52
CA GLU A 100 24.16 -1.72 13.62
C GLU A 100 23.37 -0.46 13.26
N ASP A 101 23.79 0.27 12.23
CA ASP A 101 23.12 1.49 11.74
C ASP A 101 21.92 1.16 10.83
N LEU A 102 21.72 -0.11 10.46
CA LEU A 102 20.59 -0.53 9.65
C LEU A 102 19.27 -0.30 10.41
N PRO A 103 18.30 0.42 9.81
CA PRO A 103 16.99 0.54 10.39
C PRO A 103 16.31 -0.82 10.61
N ALA A 104 15.48 -0.92 11.65
CA ALA A 104 14.78 -2.16 11.99
C ALA A 104 13.87 -2.74 10.88
N ILE A 105 13.51 -1.93 9.88
CA ILE A 105 12.66 -2.34 8.75
C ILE A 105 13.34 -1.92 7.44
N THR A 106 14.33 -2.71 7.02
CA THR A 106 15.10 -2.51 5.78
C THR A 106 14.78 -3.55 4.72
N MET A 107 14.33 -4.74 5.11
CA MET A 107 14.08 -5.85 4.19
C MET A 107 12.68 -6.45 4.30
N CYS A 108 12.23 -7.01 3.19
CA CYS A 108 11.10 -7.93 3.13
C CYS A 108 11.34 -9.00 2.05
N LYS A 109 10.44 -9.96 1.97
CA LYS A 109 10.45 -10.93 0.86
C LYS A 109 10.13 -10.20 -0.45
N MET A 110 11.10 -10.18 -1.35
CA MET A 110 10.98 -9.79 -2.76
C MET A 110 11.80 -10.78 -3.59
N ASP A 111 11.57 -10.83 -4.91
CA ASP A 111 12.41 -11.64 -5.80
C ASP A 111 13.76 -10.95 -6.09
N ALA A 112 14.68 -11.69 -6.70
CA ALA A 112 16.03 -11.20 -6.96
C ALA A 112 16.06 -10.02 -7.95
N GLU A 113 15.11 -9.98 -8.89
CA GLU A 113 14.98 -8.88 -9.86
C GLU A 113 14.54 -7.59 -9.15
N GLU A 114 13.59 -7.69 -8.23
CA GLU A 114 13.11 -6.58 -7.41
C GLU A 114 14.19 -6.00 -6.49
N TRP A 115 14.95 -6.86 -5.81
CA TRP A 115 16.09 -6.41 -5.00
C TRP A 115 17.21 -5.82 -5.85
N GLY A 116 17.51 -6.44 -7.00
CA GLY A 116 18.53 -5.94 -7.94
C GLY A 116 18.23 -4.51 -8.39
N ALA A 117 16.97 -4.22 -8.73
CA ALA A 117 16.57 -2.86 -9.13
C ALA A 117 16.78 -1.82 -8.01
N ILE A 118 16.54 -2.18 -6.75
CA ILE A 118 16.79 -1.29 -5.59
C ILE A 118 18.29 -1.04 -5.41
N PHE A 119 19.10 -2.09 -5.43
CA PHE A 119 20.53 -1.98 -5.18
C PHE A 119 21.28 -1.28 -6.32
N GLU A 120 20.90 -1.51 -7.58
CA GLU A 120 21.44 -0.76 -8.71
C GLU A 120 21.14 0.74 -8.61
N GLN A 121 19.97 1.11 -8.08
CA GLN A 121 19.63 2.50 -7.85
C GLN A 121 20.46 3.11 -6.71
N GLU A 122 20.73 2.34 -5.66
CA GLU A 122 21.56 2.78 -4.54
C GLU A 122 23.03 2.94 -4.94
N GLU A 123 23.59 2.04 -5.74
CA GLU A 123 24.97 2.14 -6.25
C GLU A 123 25.20 3.39 -7.11
N ARG A 124 24.15 3.86 -7.80
CA ARG A 124 24.20 5.05 -8.66
C ARG A 124 24.04 6.38 -7.91
N ARG A 125 23.79 6.35 -6.60
CA ARG A 125 23.58 7.55 -5.77
C ARG A 125 24.92 8.16 -5.34
#